data_AF-A0A7L3DA89-F1
#
_entry.id   AF-A0A7L3DA89-F1
#
_cell.length_a   1.000
_cell.length_b   1.000
_cell.length_c   1.000
_cell.angle_alpha   90.00
_cell.angle_beta   90.00
_cell.angle_gamma   90.00
#
_symmetry.space_group_name_H-M   'P 1'
#
loop_
_entity.id
_entity.type
_entity.pdbx_description
1 polymer ?
#
loop_
_entity_poly.entity_id
_entity_poly.type
_entity_poly.pdbx_seq_one_letter_code
_entity_poly.pdbx_strand_id
1 'polypeptide(L)'
;PAPVSVMYVRRLKWIFFFLLVFSVITMWYVTFSSTAASERTNLMYFYEYEPVYKQRYLFTLRERSKCRDINPFLVILVSSSPKDVRSRQAIRITWGSQNFWWGHRILTLFLLGQDTQREDNAAALSVEDESVLYGDIIRQDFMDTYDNLTLKTIMGFRWVTEFCSNARFLMKTDSDVFINTPNLVKFLLKLNSSENIFTGYPLIDNFAYRGFYKKTYISYEEYPFRLYPPYCSGMGYILDGKLALRIYELMSHIKPIKFEDVYVGICLNILKVNITIPEDKEQFFLYKINFDICKYRRLIAVHGITASEIMGFWQDLSSNTSVTC
;
A
#
# COMPACT_ATOMS: atom_id res chain seq x y z
N PRO A 1 39.42 -46.75 54.12
CA PRO A 1 38.23 -46.03 53.61
C PRO A 1 38.58 -44.56 53.30
N ALA A 2 39.09 -44.31 52.09
CA ALA A 2 39.54 -43.00 51.58
C ALA A 2 38.73 -42.63 50.32
N PRO A 3 38.61 -41.35 49.96
CA PRO A 3 37.33 -40.75 49.58
C PRO A 3 37.08 -40.74 48.07
N VAL A 4 36.15 -41.58 47.61
CA VAL A 4 35.69 -41.59 46.20
C VAL A 4 34.78 -40.39 45.88
N SER A 5 34.31 -39.65 46.90
CA SER A 5 33.34 -38.55 46.73
C SER A 5 33.93 -37.23 46.24
N VAL A 6 35.22 -36.95 46.46
CA VAL A 6 35.81 -35.62 46.17
C VAL A 6 36.12 -35.44 44.68
N MET A 7 36.50 -36.51 43.97
CA MET A 7 36.82 -36.45 42.53
C MET A 7 35.60 -36.20 41.65
N TYR A 8 34.45 -36.78 42.01
CA TYR A 8 33.22 -36.64 41.23
C TYR A 8 32.63 -35.22 41.33
N VAL A 9 32.65 -34.65 42.55
CA VAL A 9 32.18 -33.28 42.81
C VAL A 9 33.04 -32.24 42.07
N ARG A 10 34.35 -32.48 41.96
CA ARG A 10 35.25 -31.57 41.21
C ARG A 10 34.94 -31.55 39.72
N ARG A 11 34.66 -32.70 39.10
CA ARG A 11 34.24 -32.77 37.68
C ARG A 11 32.87 -32.13 37.45
N LEU A 12 31.93 -32.33 38.37
CA LEU A 12 30.60 -31.72 38.29
C LEU A 12 30.66 -30.19 38.35
N LYS A 13 31.52 -29.62 39.22
CA LYS A 13 31.75 -28.18 39.30
C LYS A 13 32.27 -27.58 37.99
N TRP A 14 33.17 -28.27 37.28
CA TRP A 14 33.63 -27.82 35.97
C TRP A 14 32.55 -27.86 34.91
N ILE A 15 31.69 -28.88 34.91
CA ILE A 15 30.54 -28.96 33.98
C ILE A 15 29.56 -27.81 34.23
N PHE A 16 29.21 -27.54 35.49
CA PHE A 16 28.35 -26.41 35.83
C PHE A 16 28.97 -25.06 35.45
N PHE A 17 30.28 -24.89 35.65
CA PHE A 17 30.99 -23.69 35.24
C PHE A 17 30.97 -23.51 33.71
N PHE A 18 31.20 -24.57 32.93
CA PHE A 18 31.12 -24.51 31.47
C PHE A 18 29.71 -24.18 30.98
N LEU A 19 28.67 -24.78 31.58
CA LEU A 19 27.28 -24.48 31.24
C LEU A 19 26.91 -23.02 31.56
N LEU A 20 27.38 -22.50 32.70
CA LEU A 20 27.16 -21.10 33.09
C LEU A 20 27.88 -20.14 32.13
N VAL A 21 29.14 -20.40 31.79
CA VAL A 21 29.91 -19.59 30.85
C VAL A 21 29.26 -19.64 29.46
N PHE A 22 28.84 -20.82 29.01
CA PHE A 22 28.12 -20.97 27.74
C PHE A 22 26.78 -20.20 27.77
N SER A 23 26.00 -20.28 28.86
CA SER A 23 24.75 -19.53 28.97
C SER A 23 24.95 -18.02 29.01
N VAL A 24 26.04 -17.54 29.62
CA VAL A 24 26.39 -16.12 29.64
C VAL A 24 26.86 -15.68 28.26
N ILE A 25 27.66 -16.49 27.55
CA ILE A 25 28.10 -16.20 26.18
C ILE A 25 26.90 -16.20 25.22
N THR A 26 25.95 -17.12 25.36
CA THR A 26 24.75 -17.13 24.51
C THR A 26 23.81 -15.98 24.85
N MET A 27 23.59 -15.65 26.13
CA MET A 27 22.86 -14.45 26.55
C MET A 27 23.54 -13.19 26.01
N TRP A 28 24.85 -13.08 26.15
CA TRP A 28 25.63 -11.97 25.63
C TRP A 28 25.58 -11.93 24.11
N TYR A 29 25.68 -13.06 23.40
CA TYR A 29 25.56 -13.09 21.95
C TYR A 29 24.16 -12.69 21.48
N VAL A 30 23.10 -13.14 22.16
CA VAL A 30 21.71 -12.77 21.84
C VAL A 30 21.44 -11.29 22.14
N THR A 31 21.95 -10.77 23.26
CA THR A 31 21.78 -9.35 23.63
C THR A 31 22.69 -8.43 22.82
N PHE A 32 23.92 -8.84 22.53
CA PHE A 32 24.86 -8.11 21.68
C PHE A 32 24.42 -8.12 20.22
N SER A 33 23.94 -9.24 19.67
CA SER A 33 23.31 -9.25 18.34
C SER A 33 22.01 -8.44 18.28
N SER A 34 21.33 -8.24 19.41
CA SER A 34 20.19 -7.33 19.49
C SER A 34 20.58 -5.84 19.61
N THR A 35 21.80 -5.52 20.05
CA THR A 35 22.29 -4.14 20.29
C THR A 35 23.35 -3.68 19.29
N ALA A 36 23.98 -4.58 18.55
CA ALA A 36 24.96 -4.31 17.52
C ALA A 36 24.28 -4.20 16.14
N ALA A 37 23.67 -3.04 15.93
CA ALA A 37 23.61 -2.27 14.69
C ALA A 37 22.25 -1.56 14.61
N SER A 38 22.29 -0.24 14.83
CA SER A 38 21.54 0.63 13.94
C SER A 38 22.10 0.38 12.54
N GLU A 39 21.67 -0.69 11.87
CA GLU A 39 21.87 -0.87 10.45
C GLU A 39 21.17 0.32 9.81
N ARG A 40 21.93 1.37 9.49
CA ARG A 40 21.44 2.40 8.58
C ARG A 40 21.09 1.67 7.30
N THR A 41 19.79 1.48 7.07
CA THR A 41 19.26 0.94 5.83
C THR A 41 19.75 1.82 4.68
N ASN A 42 20.75 1.34 3.94
CA ASN A 42 21.24 2.07 2.79
C ASN A 42 20.30 1.78 1.62
N LEU A 43 19.20 2.52 1.54
CA LEU A 43 18.19 2.32 0.50
C LEU A 43 18.68 2.68 -0.90
N MET A 44 19.84 3.34 -1.02
CA MET A 44 20.55 3.48 -2.29
C MET A 44 20.99 2.12 -2.87
N TYR A 45 20.95 1.04 -2.07
CA TYR A 45 21.11 -0.33 -2.54
C TYR A 45 20.18 -0.69 -3.72
N PHE A 46 18.97 -0.12 -3.73
CA PHE A 46 18.01 -0.37 -4.80
C PHE A 46 18.21 0.55 -6.02
N TYR A 47 19.11 1.54 -5.94
CA TYR A 47 19.33 2.51 -7.01
C TYR A 47 20.21 1.93 -8.11
N GLU A 48 19.71 1.99 -9.33
CA GLU A 48 20.38 1.58 -10.55
C GLU A 48 20.63 2.80 -11.44
N TYR A 49 21.90 2.99 -11.84
CA TYR A 49 22.33 4.15 -12.62
C TYR A 49 21.64 4.18 -14.00
N GLU A 50 21.52 3.02 -14.63
CA GLU A 50 20.75 2.86 -15.85
C GLU A 50 19.28 2.54 -15.52
N PRO A 51 18.31 3.22 -16.14
CA PRO A 51 16.90 3.00 -15.83
C PRO A 51 16.44 1.63 -16.35
N VAL A 52 16.26 0.67 -15.44
CA VAL A 52 15.96 -0.73 -15.79
C VAL A 52 14.54 -0.94 -16.32
N TYR A 53 13.62 -0.01 -16.03
CA TYR A 53 12.19 -0.19 -16.25
C TYR A 53 11.57 0.75 -17.26
N LYS A 54 12.38 1.50 -18.02
CA LYS A 54 11.85 2.28 -19.14
C LYS A 54 11.31 1.31 -20.21
N GLN A 55 9.99 1.15 -20.21
CA GLN A 55 9.16 0.67 -21.33
C GLN A 55 9.04 -0.85 -21.58
N ARG A 56 9.02 -1.71 -20.55
CA ARG A 56 8.70 -3.13 -20.78
C ARG A 56 7.22 -3.42 -21.04
N TYR A 57 6.34 -2.63 -20.43
CA TYR A 57 4.90 -2.87 -20.49
C TYR A 57 4.16 -1.74 -21.21
N LEU A 58 3.35 -2.11 -22.21
CA LEU A 58 2.52 -1.21 -22.99
C LEU A 58 1.12 -1.12 -22.36
N PHE A 59 0.56 0.09 -22.37
CA PHE A 59 -0.84 0.25 -22.02
C PHE A 59 -1.72 -0.37 -23.10
N THR A 60 -2.52 -1.36 -22.72
CA THR A 60 -3.55 -1.94 -23.58
C THR A 60 -4.85 -1.16 -23.48
N LEU A 61 -5.14 -0.59 -22.31
CA LEU A 61 -6.23 0.35 -22.06
C LEU A 61 -5.67 1.55 -21.29
N ARG A 62 -5.90 2.76 -21.80
CA ARG A 62 -5.29 4.00 -21.27
C ARG A 62 -6.28 4.97 -20.64
N GLU A 63 -7.57 4.67 -20.71
CA GLU A 63 -8.64 5.68 -20.63
C GLU A 63 -8.45 6.84 -21.63
N ARG A 64 -9.41 7.04 -22.53
CA ARG A 64 -9.13 7.78 -23.78
C ARG A 64 -9.14 9.30 -23.64
N SER A 65 -9.86 9.88 -22.67
CA SER A 65 -9.99 11.35 -22.63
C SER A 65 -10.79 11.83 -21.43
N LYS A 66 -10.12 12.15 -20.31
CA LYS A 66 -10.77 12.82 -19.16
C LYS A 66 -9.84 13.74 -18.37
N CYS A 67 -8.63 13.31 -17.99
CA CYS A 67 -7.95 14.05 -16.92
C CYS A 67 -7.46 15.46 -17.30
N ARG A 68 -6.74 15.64 -18.42
CA ARG A 68 -6.15 16.95 -18.76
C ARG A 68 -7.19 18.06 -18.84
N ASP A 69 -8.35 17.79 -19.43
CA ASP A 69 -9.44 18.76 -19.59
C ASP A 69 -10.21 19.02 -18.29
N ILE A 70 -10.29 18.01 -17.42
CA ILE A 70 -11.05 18.07 -16.16
C ILE A 70 -10.28 18.82 -15.08
N ASN A 71 -8.94 18.73 -15.07
CA ASN A 71 -8.08 19.25 -14.02
C ASN A 71 -8.55 18.82 -12.61
N PRO A 72 -8.57 17.51 -12.32
CA PRO A 72 -9.16 17.01 -11.09
C PRO A 72 -8.38 17.45 -9.85
N PHE A 73 -9.11 17.76 -8.78
CA PHE A 73 -8.50 17.99 -7.48
C PHE A 73 -7.91 16.71 -6.90
N LEU A 74 -8.61 15.58 -7.08
CA LEU A 74 -8.20 14.27 -6.59
C LEU A 74 -8.39 13.22 -7.68
N VAL A 75 -7.38 12.39 -7.88
CA VAL A 75 -7.47 11.15 -8.65
C VAL A 75 -7.37 9.98 -7.69
N ILE A 76 -8.35 9.08 -7.68
CA ILE A 76 -8.35 7.85 -6.89
C ILE A 76 -8.07 6.69 -7.83
N LEU A 77 -6.91 6.08 -7.70
CA LEU A 77 -6.51 4.89 -8.42
C LEU A 77 -6.79 3.66 -7.56
N VAL A 78 -7.73 2.83 -8.01
CA VAL A 78 -8.16 1.62 -7.33
C VAL A 78 -7.49 0.42 -7.96
N SER A 79 -6.60 -0.24 -7.23
CA SER A 79 -6.05 -1.53 -7.61
C SER A 79 -7.14 -2.60 -7.54
N SER A 80 -7.46 -3.22 -8.66
CA SER A 80 -8.43 -4.32 -8.78
C SER A 80 -7.86 -5.42 -9.67
N SER A 81 -8.54 -6.55 -9.80
CA SER A 81 -8.17 -7.66 -10.69
C SER A 81 -9.20 -7.78 -11.82
N PRO A 82 -8.85 -8.20 -13.05
CA PRO A 82 -9.82 -8.43 -14.13
C PRO A 82 -11.10 -9.15 -13.69
N LYS A 83 -10.96 -10.18 -12.87
CA LYS A 83 -12.06 -11.01 -12.34
C LYS A 83 -12.96 -10.29 -11.32
N ASP A 84 -12.48 -9.21 -10.70
CA ASP A 84 -13.16 -8.49 -9.62
C ASP A 84 -14.14 -7.40 -10.13
N VAL A 85 -14.96 -7.77 -11.12
CA VAL A 85 -15.97 -6.88 -11.72
C VAL A 85 -16.96 -6.39 -10.66
N ARG A 86 -17.32 -7.25 -9.70
CA ARG A 86 -18.30 -6.93 -8.65
C ARG A 86 -17.81 -5.81 -7.73
N SER A 87 -16.55 -5.82 -7.30
CA SER A 87 -16.05 -4.75 -6.42
C SER A 87 -15.92 -3.43 -7.16
N ARG A 88 -15.47 -3.46 -8.43
CA ARG A 88 -15.49 -2.25 -9.28
C ARG A 88 -16.89 -1.68 -9.40
N GLN A 89 -17.88 -2.52 -9.69
CA GLN A 89 -19.27 -2.08 -9.79
C GLN A 89 -19.80 -1.53 -8.46
N ALA A 90 -19.50 -2.18 -7.33
CA ALA A 90 -19.87 -1.68 -6.01
C ALA A 90 -19.30 -0.28 -5.76
N ILE A 91 -18.03 -0.04 -6.09
CA ILE A 91 -17.39 1.27 -5.96
C ILE A 91 -18.07 2.31 -6.85
N ARG A 92 -18.36 1.99 -8.12
CA ARG A 92 -19.03 2.89 -9.07
C ARG A 92 -20.39 3.37 -8.60
N ILE A 93 -21.15 2.53 -7.90
CA ILE A 93 -22.50 2.89 -7.41
C ILE A 93 -22.52 3.39 -5.96
N THR A 94 -21.35 3.46 -5.29
CA THR A 94 -21.24 3.89 -3.88
C THR A 94 -20.28 5.08 -3.73
N TRP A 95 -19.20 4.93 -2.98
CA TRP A 95 -18.29 6.03 -2.64
C TRP A 95 -17.54 6.60 -3.84
N GLY A 96 -17.39 5.82 -4.92
CA GLY A 96 -16.77 6.25 -6.17
C GLY A 96 -17.75 6.89 -7.16
N SER A 97 -19.05 6.96 -6.84
CA SER A 97 -20.11 7.41 -7.76
C SER A 97 -20.08 8.91 -8.04
N GLN A 98 -19.73 9.73 -7.03
CA GLN A 98 -19.80 11.18 -7.11
C GLN A 98 -18.44 11.76 -7.52
N ASN A 99 -18.43 12.49 -8.62
CA ASN A 99 -17.22 13.10 -9.21
C ASN A 99 -17.01 14.57 -8.79
N PHE A 100 -17.83 15.10 -7.87
CA PHE A 100 -17.75 16.48 -7.43
C PHE A 100 -18.14 16.63 -5.96
N TRP A 101 -17.21 17.16 -5.15
CA TRP A 101 -17.45 17.42 -3.72
C TRP A 101 -16.87 18.78 -3.35
N TRP A 102 -17.67 19.64 -2.70
CA TRP A 102 -17.26 21.00 -2.26
C TRP A 102 -16.59 21.87 -3.32
N GLY A 103 -17.04 21.82 -4.58
CA GLY A 103 -16.40 22.61 -5.64
C GLY A 103 -15.24 21.92 -6.34
N HIS A 104 -14.86 20.71 -5.90
CA HIS A 104 -13.67 20.01 -6.37
C HIS A 104 -14.03 18.74 -7.15
N ARG A 105 -13.43 18.60 -8.34
CA ARG A 105 -13.61 17.43 -9.21
C ARG A 105 -12.76 16.26 -8.73
N ILE A 106 -13.35 15.07 -8.70
CA ILE A 106 -12.70 13.81 -8.33
C ILE A 106 -12.85 12.82 -9.48
N LEU A 107 -11.77 12.10 -9.77
CA LEU A 107 -11.72 11.09 -10.80
C LEU A 107 -11.33 9.75 -10.18
N THR A 108 -12.19 8.74 -10.27
CA THR A 108 -11.92 7.38 -9.80
C THR A 108 -11.63 6.48 -11.01
N LEU A 109 -10.52 5.75 -10.97
CA LEU A 109 -10.06 4.89 -12.06
C LEU A 109 -9.58 3.54 -11.51
N PHE A 110 -9.74 2.48 -12.29
CA PHE A 110 -9.36 1.12 -11.92
C PHE A 110 -8.08 0.69 -12.63
N LEU A 111 -7.11 0.19 -11.86
CA LEU A 111 -5.83 -0.32 -12.34
C LEU A 111 -5.88 -1.84 -12.45
N LEU A 112 -5.69 -2.37 -13.65
CA LEU A 112 -5.71 -3.81 -13.94
C LEU A 112 -4.42 -4.27 -14.64
N GLY A 113 -4.00 -5.51 -14.39
CA GLY A 113 -3.07 -6.24 -15.26
C GLY A 113 -3.82 -7.12 -16.25
N GLN A 114 -3.09 -8.02 -16.91
CA GLN A 114 -3.66 -9.11 -17.70
C GLN A 114 -4.13 -10.25 -16.79
N ASP A 115 -5.23 -10.90 -17.20
CA ASP A 115 -5.72 -12.07 -16.51
C ASP A 115 -4.70 -13.22 -16.58
N THR A 116 -4.60 -13.98 -15.50
CA THR A 116 -3.75 -15.17 -15.39
C THR A 116 -4.32 -16.38 -16.10
N GLN A 117 -5.61 -16.36 -16.44
CA GLN A 117 -6.30 -17.44 -17.14
C GLN A 117 -7.20 -16.86 -18.23
N ARG A 118 -7.01 -17.31 -19.48
CA ARG A 118 -8.05 -17.19 -20.51
C ARG A 118 -9.18 -18.12 -20.08
N GLU A 119 -10.16 -17.63 -19.36
CA GLU A 119 -11.37 -18.40 -19.06
C GLU A 119 -12.55 -17.91 -19.88
N ASP A 120 -13.11 -18.87 -20.62
CA ASP A 120 -14.32 -18.85 -21.43
C ASP A 120 -15.60 -18.63 -20.60
N ASN A 121 -15.58 -17.75 -19.60
CA ASN A 121 -16.79 -17.37 -18.87
C ASN A 121 -17.56 -16.32 -19.68
N ALA A 122 -18.29 -16.77 -20.70
CA ALA A 122 -19.11 -15.95 -21.59
C ALA A 122 -20.16 -15.06 -20.88
N ALA A 123 -20.42 -15.27 -19.58
CA ALA A 123 -21.36 -14.50 -18.76
C ALA A 123 -20.74 -13.30 -18.02
N ALA A 124 -19.41 -13.24 -17.87
CA ALA A 124 -18.76 -12.08 -17.25
C ALA A 124 -18.49 -11.01 -18.32
N LEU A 125 -18.79 -9.74 -18.02
CA LEU A 125 -18.44 -8.63 -18.90
C LEU A 125 -16.92 -8.65 -19.11
N SER A 126 -16.47 -8.72 -20.36
CA SER A 126 -15.04 -8.65 -20.66
C SER A 126 -14.49 -7.30 -20.18
N VAL A 127 -13.20 -7.24 -19.86
CA VAL A 127 -12.57 -5.98 -19.44
C VAL A 127 -12.65 -4.93 -20.55
N GLU A 128 -12.62 -5.38 -21.81
CA GLU A 128 -12.80 -4.54 -23.00
C GLU A 128 -14.21 -3.94 -23.04
N ASP A 129 -15.26 -4.75 -22.86
CA ASP A 129 -16.64 -4.27 -22.85
C ASP A 129 -16.90 -3.34 -21.65
N GLU A 130 -16.36 -3.69 -20.49
CA GLU A 130 -16.41 -2.84 -19.29
C GLU A 130 -15.72 -1.49 -19.53
N SER A 131 -14.56 -1.50 -20.18
CA SER A 131 -13.82 -0.28 -20.53
C SER A 131 -14.58 0.57 -21.54
N VAL A 132 -15.30 -0.03 -22.49
CA VAL A 132 -16.16 0.70 -23.44
C VAL A 132 -17.35 1.32 -22.72
N LEU A 133 -17.95 0.58 -21.78
CA LEU A 133 -19.16 1.03 -21.06
C LEU A 133 -18.88 2.17 -20.09
N TYR A 134 -17.79 2.09 -19.32
CA TYR A 134 -17.54 3.03 -18.22
C TYR A 134 -16.42 4.03 -18.49
N GLY A 135 -15.43 3.67 -19.31
CA GLY A 135 -14.27 4.52 -19.57
C GLY A 135 -13.58 4.95 -18.26
N ASP A 136 -13.25 3.98 -17.42
CA ASP A 136 -12.58 4.18 -16.14
C ASP A 136 -11.49 3.12 -15.86
N ILE A 137 -11.05 2.39 -16.88
CA ILE A 137 -10.07 1.30 -16.76
C ILE A 137 -8.73 1.67 -17.39
N ILE A 138 -7.67 1.46 -16.61
CA ILE A 138 -6.28 1.51 -17.06
C ILE A 138 -5.70 0.11 -16.95
N ARG A 139 -5.15 -0.40 -18.06
CA ARG A 139 -4.57 -1.75 -18.13
C ARG A 139 -3.25 -1.76 -18.88
N GLN A 140 -2.26 -2.47 -18.32
CA GLN A 140 -1.00 -2.80 -18.99
C GLN A 140 -0.84 -4.31 -19.16
N ASP A 141 0.09 -4.70 -20.02
CA ASP A 141 0.42 -6.07 -20.42
C ASP A 141 1.36 -6.83 -19.46
N PHE A 142 1.15 -6.69 -18.15
CA PHE A 142 1.80 -7.54 -17.14
C PHE A 142 0.77 -8.46 -16.48
N MET A 143 1.19 -9.64 -16.01
CA MET A 143 0.31 -10.60 -15.33
C MET A 143 -0.20 -10.03 -14.00
N ASP A 144 -1.52 -10.02 -13.81
CA ASP A 144 -2.15 -9.51 -12.60
C ASP A 144 -2.05 -10.52 -11.45
N THR A 145 -0.99 -10.38 -10.65
CA THR A 145 -0.73 -11.21 -9.47
C THR A 145 -0.38 -10.34 -8.28
N TYR A 146 -0.52 -10.90 -7.08
CA TYR A 146 -0.13 -10.21 -5.85
C TYR A 146 1.35 -9.79 -5.85
N ASP A 147 2.23 -10.63 -6.41
CA ASP A 147 3.67 -10.33 -6.49
C ASP A 147 3.99 -9.19 -7.48
N ASN A 148 3.08 -8.90 -8.42
CA ASN A 148 3.20 -7.84 -9.41
C ASN A 148 2.44 -6.55 -9.03
N LEU A 149 1.97 -6.41 -7.80
CA LEU A 149 1.29 -5.18 -7.34
C LEU A 149 2.17 -3.93 -7.50
N THR A 150 3.49 -4.08 -7.38
CA THR A 150 4.43 -2.98 -7.61
C THR A 150 4.45 -2.54 -9.07
N LEU A 151 4.35 -3.46 -10.03
CA LEU A 151 4.20 -3.10 -11.45
C LEU A 151 2.90 -2.34 -11.70
N LYS A 152 1.80 -2.77 -11.05
CA LYS A 152 0.51 -2.07 -11.10
C LYS A 152 0.58 -0.67 -10.49
N THR A 153 1.35 -0.50 -9.42
CA THR A 153 1.57 0.80 -8.79
C THR A 153 2.40 1.70 -9.70
N ILE A 154 3.52 1.21 -10.25
CA ILE A 154 4.32 1.91 -11.26
C ILE A 154 3.45 2.33 -12.46
N MET A 155 2.55 1.45 -12.92
CA MET A 155 1.58 1.78 -13.97
C MET A 155 0.68 2.96 -13.58
N GLY A 156 0.16 2.99 -12.36
CA GLY A 156 -0.66 4.10 -11.86
C GLY A 156 0.10 5.43 -11.84
N PHE A 157 1.32 5.42 -11.29
CA PHE A 157 2.22 6.58 -11.27
C PHE A 157 2.59 7.05 -12.68
N ARG A 158 2.86 6.11 -13.60
CA ARG A 158 3.11 6.39 -15.02
C ARG A 158 1.91 7.07 -15.66
N TRP A 159 0.72 6.51 -15.47
CA TRP A 159 -0.49 7.04 -16.08
C TRP A 159 -0.76 8.47 -15.61
N VAL A 160 -0.62 8.74 -14.31
CA VAL A 160 -0.80 10.08 -13.77
C VAL A 160 0.22 11.05 -14.36
N THR A 161 1.47 10.65 -14.46
CA THR A 161 2.53 11.48 -15.03
C THR A 161 2.28 11.79 -16.51
N GLU A 162 1.92 10.78 -17.32
CA GLU A 162 1.76 10.94 -18.77
C GLU A 162 0.44 11.63 -19.14
N PHE A 163 -0.66 11.33 -18.43
CA PHE A 163 -2.02 11.70 -18.83
C PHE A 163 -2.76 12.63 -17.85
N CYS A 164 -2.23 12.87 -16.65
CA CYS A 164 -2.97 13.53 -15.56
C CYS A 164 -2.07 14.36 -14.63
N SER A 165 -1.02 14.98 -15.18
CA SER A 165 0.02 15.67 -14.40
C SER A 165 -0.45 16.93 -13.67
N ASN A 166 -1.65 17.41 -13.98
CA ASN A 166 -2.29 18.57 -13.36
C ASN A 166 -3.12 18.23 -12.11
N ALA A 167 -3.33 16.94 -11.79
CA ALA A 167 -4.04 16.55 -10.59
C ALA A 167 -3.36 17.10 -9.32
N ARG A 168 -4.13 17.69 -8.40
CA ARG A 168 -3.57 18.22 -7.15
C ARG A 168 -3.19 17.12 -6.17
N PHE A 169 -4.06 16.13 -6.00
CA PHE A 169 -3.80 14.96 -5.16
C PHE A 169 -4.02 13.67 -5.94
N LEU A 170 -3.23 12.66 -5.57
CA LEU A 170 -3.37 11.29 -6.01
C LEU A 170 -3.65 10.43 -4.77
N MET A 171 -4.61 9.53 -4.84
CA MET A 171 -4.79 8.46 -3.88
C MET A 171 -4.62 7.12 -4.61
N LYS A 172 -3.81 6.23 -4.05
CA LYS A 172 -3.85 4.81 -4.41
C LYS A 172 -4.60 4.07 -3.32
N THR A 173 -5.44 3.11 -3.71
CA THR A 173 -6.23 2.26 -2.79
C THR A 173 -6.48 0.88 -3.41
N ASP A 174 -6.99 -0.04 -2.63
CA ASP A 174 -7.43 -1.37 -3.09
C ASP A 174 -8.97 -1.45 -3.23
N SER A 175 -9.47 -2.45 -3.96
CA SER A 175 -10.91 -2.62 -4.24
C SER A 175 -11.75 -3.08 -3.05
N ASP A 176 -11.12 -3.56 -1.97
CA ASP A 176 -11.73 -4.00 -0.73
C ASP A 176 -11.65 -2.95 0.38
N VAL A 177 -11.57 -1.67 0.00
CA VAL A 177 -11.48 -0.54 0.91
C VAL A 177 -12.74 0.32 0.79
N PHE A 178 -13.37 0.58 1.93
CA PHE A 178 -14.43 1.58 2.01
C PHE A 178 -13.80 2.96 2.20
N ILE A 179 -14.16 3.92 1.35
CA ILE A 179 -13.71 5.31 1.45
C ILE A 179 -14.91 6.21 1.70
N ASN A 180 -14.86 7.03 2.74
CA ASN A 180 -15.76 8.15 2.88
C ASN A 180 -15.21 9.32 2.06
N THR A 181 -15.49 9.34 0.75
CA THR A 181 -14.98 10.34 -0.21
C THR A 181 -15.25 11.77 0.22
N PRO A 182 -16.41 12.10 0.83
CA PRO A 182 -16.59 13.38 1.50
C PRO A 182 -15.49 13.65 2.55
N ASN A 183 -15.35 12.81 3.56
CA ASN A 183 -14.37 13.08 4.62
C ASN A 183 -12.94 13.17 4.08
N LEU A 184 -12.61 12.37 3.06
CA LEU A 184 -11.34 12.45 2.35
C LEU A 184 -11.09 13.84 1.77
N VAL A 185 -12.00 14.39 0.97
CA VAL A 185 -11.76 15.71 0.34
C VAL A 185 -11.71 16.81 1.39
N LYS A 186 -12.56 16.78 2.43
CA LYS A 186 -12.46 17.70 3.57
C LYS A 186 -11.10 17.63 4.27
N PHE A 187 -10.57 16.43 4.46
CA PHE A 187 -9.24 16.23 5.02
C PHE A 187 -8.16 16.84 4.13
N LEU A 188 -8.20 16.60 2.82
CA LEU A 188 -7.23 17.16 1.86
C LEU A 188 -7.28 18.68 1.76
N LEU A 189 -8.47 19.30 1.90
CA LEU A 189 -8.62 20.76 1.92
C LEU A 189 -8.02 21.42 3.16
N LYS A 190 -7.84 20.67 4.25
CA LYS A 190 -7.17 21.15 5.47
C LYS A 190 -5.66 20.99 5.42
N LEU A 191 -5.14 20.15 4.52
CA LEU A 191 -3.70 19.97 4.39
C LEU A 191 -3.09 21.26 3.81
N ASN A 192 -2.00 21.72 4.42
CA ASN A 192 -1.30 22.93 4.01
C ASN A 192 -0.91 22.87 2.53
N SER A 193 -0.78 24.03 1.89
CA SER A 193 -0.46 24.15 0.46
C SER A 193 0.96 23.71 0.07
N SER A 194 1.74 23.08 0.96
CA SER A 194 3.08 22.62 0.66
C SER A 194 3.09 21.53 -0.41
N GLU A 195 4.04 21.62 -1.33
CA GLU A 195 4.47 20.50 -2.14
C GLU A 195 5.16 19.47 -1.22
N ASN A 196 5.08 18.16 -1.52
CA ASN A 196 5.59 17.03 -0.71
C ASN A 196 4.65 16.41 0.35
N ILE A 197 3.33 16.55 0.21
CA ILE A 197 2.41 15.79 1.08
C ILE A 197 2.43 14.32 0.70
N PHE A 198 2.59 13.44 1.69
CA PHE A 198 2.33 12.00 1.60
C PHE A 198 1.72 11.54 2.92
N THR A 199 0.53 10.94 2.91
CA THR A 199 -0.24 10.58 4.11
C THR A 199 -1.07 9.32 3.90
N GLY A 200 -1.51 8.70 4.98
CA GLY A 200 -2.29 7.47 5.01
C GLY A 200 -2.19 6.83 6.39
N TYR A 201 -2.27 5.50 6.48
CA TYR A 201 -1.96 4.80 7.74
C TYR A 201 -0.45 4.51 7.82
N PRO A 202 0.33 5.21 8.66
CA PRO A 202 1.77 5.04 8.72
C PRO A 202 2.17 3.71 9.36
N LEU A 203 3.16 3.04 8.77
CA LEU A 203 3.84 1.88 9.29
C LEU A 203 5.31 2.24 9.50
N ILE A 204 5.72 2.27 10.77
CA ILE A 204 7.06 2.66 11.23
C ILE A 204 7.68 1.45 11.94
N ASP A 205 8.98 1.26 11.77
CA ASP A 205 9.76 0.16 12.37
C ASP A 205 9.20 -1.24 12.07
N ASN A 206 8.57 -1.40 10.90
CA ASN A 206 8.00 -2.68 10.49
C ASN A 206 9.10 -3.61 9.95
N PHE A 207 9.02 -4.89 10.33
CA PHE A 207 10.04 -5.89 9.98
C PHE A 207 9.78 -6.53 8.61
N ALA A 208 10.86 -6.78 7.87
CA ALA A 208 10.81 -7.61 6.70
C ALA A 208 10.58 -9.08 7.12
N TYR A 209 9.36 -9.58 6.91
CA TYR A 209 8.96 -10.90 7.39
C TYR A 209 9.63 -12.03 6.58
N ARG A 210 10.24 -12.98 7.29
CA ARG A 210 11.01 -14.12 6.75
C ARG A 210 10.50 -15.47 7.26
N GLY A 211 9.28 -15.53 7.78
CA GLY A 211 8.66 -16.76 8.31
C GLY A 211 7.89 -17.57 7.26
N PHE A 212 7.06 -18.52 7.70
CA PHE A 212 6.39 -19.47 6.80
C PHE A 212 5.14 -18.91 6.08
N TYR A 213 4.60 -17.78 6.53
CA TYR A 213 3.44 -17.18 5.90
C TYR A 213 3.82 -16.51 4.56
N LYS A 214 3.61 -17.22 3.46
CA LYS A 214 4.07 -16.83 2.10
C LYS A 214 3.59 -15.47 1.62
N LYS A 215 2.38 -15.03 2.00
CA LYS A 215 1.80 -13.77 1.51
C LYS A 215 2.68 -12.56 1.88
N THR A 216 3.18 -12.54 3.11
CA THR A 216 4.02 -11.45 3.64
C THR A 216 5.51 -11.79 3.66
N TYR A 217 5.90 -12.96 3.15
CA TYR A 217 7.31 -13.33 3.02
C TYR A 217 7.97 -12.54 1.89
N ILE A 218 9.19 -12.05 2.15
CA ILE A 218 10.13 -11.55 1.13
C ILE A 218 11.49 -12.17 1.41
N SER A 219 12.38 -12.35 0.43
CA SER A 219 13.69 -13.00 0.65
C SER A 219 14.77 -11.96 0.99
N TYR A 220 15.93 -12.41 1.48
CA TYR A 220 17.10 -11.53 1.64
C TYR A 220 17.66 -11.04 0.30
N GLU A 221 17.50 -11.82 -0.76
CA GLU A 221 17.92 -11.45 -2.12
C GLU A 221 17.08 -10.29 -2.66
N GLU A 222 15.78 -10.28 -2.35
CA GLU A 222 14.85 -9.25 -2.77
C GLU A 222 14.92 -8.01 -1.87
N TYR A 223 15.02 -8.19 -0.55
CA TYR A 223 15.20 -7.11 0.42
C TYR A 223 16.20 -7.53 1.51
N PRO A 224 17.44 -7.00 1.50
CA PRO A 224 18.51 -7.50 2.38
C PRO A 224 18.40 -6.98 3.81
N PHE A 225 17.64 -5.91 4.04
CA PHE A 225 17.58 -5.26 5.35
C PHE A 225 16.52 -5.86 6.27
N ARG A 226 16.71 -5.68 7.57
CA ARG A 226 15.77 -6.16 8.60
C ARG A 226 14.49 -5.33 8.71
N LEU A 227 14.60 -4.01 8.57
CA LEU A 227 13.49 -3.06 8.73
C LEU A 227 13.18 -2.40 7.40
N TYR A 228 11.89 -2.16 7.14
CA TYR A 228 11.45 -1.27 6.06
C TYR A 228 11.68 0.20 6.42
N PRO A 229 11.91 1.09 5.44
CA PRO A 229 11.74 2.52 5.69
C PRO A 229 10.30 2.83 6.11
N PRO A 230 10.03 3.97 6.76
CA PRO A 230 8.66 4.41 6.98
C PRO A 230 7.87 4.44 5.67
N TYR A 231 6.66 3.88 5.70
CA TYR A 231 5.74 3.83 4.56
C TYR A 231 4.29 3.93 5.05
N CYS A 232 3.34 4.12 4.14
CA CYS A 232 1.91 3.99 4.47
C CYS A 232 1.39 2.65 3.96
N SER A 233 0.47 2.02 4.69
CA SER A 233 -0.13 0.75 4.27
C SER A 233 -0.75 0.82 2.86
N GLY A 234 -0.58 -0.25 2.08
CA GLY A 234 -1.20 -0.42 0.76
C GLY A 234 -2.73 -0.31 0.72
N MET A 235 -3.41 -0.37 1.87
CA MET A 235 -4.85 -0.14 1.94
C MET A 235 -5.27 1.24 1.45
N GLY A 236 -4.39 2.23 1.53
CA GLY A 236 -4.68 3.56 1.02
C GLY A 236 -3.66 4.59 1.45
N TYR A 237 -3.06 5.26 0.47
CA TYR A 237 -2.20 6.41 0.70
C TYR A 237 -2.49 7.53 -0.30
N ILE A 238 -2.30 8.76 0.16
CA ILE A 238 -2.53 9.98 -0.59
C ILE A 238 -1.23 10.74 -0.69
N LEU A 239 -0.97 11.30 -1.87
CA LEU A 239 0.18 12.13 -2.14
C LEU A 239 -0.18 13.34 -2.99
N ASP A 240 0.63 14.38 -2.86
CA ASP A 240 0.62 15.52 -3.75
C ASP A 240 0.96 15.11 -5.19
N GLY A 241 0.28 15.71 -6.18
CA GLY A 241 0.49 15.40 -7.60
C GLY A 241 1.92 15.65 -8.07
N LYS A 242 2.57 16.75 -7.63
CA LYS A 242 3.98 17.03 -7.99
C LYS A 242 4.95 16.05 -7.32
N LEU A 243 4.60 15.53 -6.15
CA LEU A 243 5.35 14.43 -5.53
C LEU A 243 5.22 13.14 -6.36
N ALA A 244 4.03 12.83 -6.89
CA ALA A 244 3.85 11.65 -7.75
C ALA A 244 4.76 11.66 -8.99
N LEU A 245 4.95 12.83 -9.64
CA LEU A 245 5.84 12.97 -10.79
C LEU A 245 7.31 12.64 -10.44
N ARG A 246 7.80 13.16 -9.32
CA ARG A 246 9.18 12.92 -8.84
C ARG A 246 9.39 11.48 -8.40
N ILE A 247 8.39 10.88 -7.73
CA ILE A 247 8.43 9.46 -7.39
C ILE A 247 8.50 8.62 -8.66
N TYR A 248 7.66 8.90 -9.66
CA TYR A 248 7.66 8.15 -10.91
C TYR A 248 9.00 8.23 -11.67
N GLU A 249 9.59 9.42 -11.71
CA GLU A 249 10.94 9.60 -12.28
C GLU A 249 11.97 8.72 -11.54
N LEU A 250 11.95 8.74 -10.21
CA LEU A 250 12.83 7.93 -9.38
C LEU A 250 12.57 6.42 -9.54
N MET A 251 11.32 5.97 -9.65
CA MET A 251 10.97 4.55 -9.82
C MET A 251 11.68 3.91 -11.02
N SER A 252 12.00 4.67 -12.06
CA SER A 252 12.75 4.15 -13.21
C SER A 252 14.18 3.70 -12.86
N HIS A 253 14.72 4.20 -11.75
CA HIS A 253 16.04 3.90 -11.20
C HIS A 253 15.99 3.00 -9.96
N ILE A 254 14.82 2.67 -9.41
CA ILE A 254 14.75 1.85 -8.20
C ILE A 254 14.25 0.47 -8.57
N LYS A 255 15.05 -0.57 -8.28
CA LYS A 255 14.65 -1.97 -8.45
C LYS A 255 13.35 -2.26 -7.68
N PRO A 256 12.26 -2.66 -8.37
CA PRO A 256 11.01 -3.06 -7.75
C PRO A 256 11.17 -4.24 -6.80
N ILE A 257 10.46 -4.17 -5.68
CA ILE A 257 10.20 -5.29 -4.78
C ILE A 257 8.71 -5.61 -4.81
N LYS A 258 8.32 -6.79 -4.33
CA LYS A 258 6.94 -7.30 -4.31
C LYS A 258 5.95 -6.41 -3.56
N PHE A 259 6.37 -5.76 -2.48
CA PHE A 259 5.50 -4.92 -1.65
C PHE A 259 5.49 -3.48 -2.17
N GLU A 260 4.42 -3.12 -2.87
CA GLU A 260 4.30 -1.81 -3.53
C GLU A 260 4.37 -0.63 -2.56
N ASP A 261 3.77 -0.81 -1.38
CA ASP A 261 3.67 0.22 -0.36
C ASP A 261 5.04 0.50 0.27
N VAL A 262 5.79 -0.56 0.54
CA VAL A 262 7.21 -0.48 0.93
C VAL A 262 8.05 0.13 -0.19
N TYR A 263 7.82 -0.25 -1.46
CA TYR A 263 8.55 0.30 -2.61
C TYR A 263 8.35 1.81 -2.76
N VAL A 264 7.13 2.31 -2.57
CA VAL A 264 6.86 3.75 -2.49
C VAL A 264 7.56 4.38 -1.29
N GLY A 265 7.58 3.71 -0.13
CA GLY A 265 8.35 4.13 1.05
C GLY A 265 9.86 4.28 0.80
N ILE A 266 10.46 3.36 0.03
CA ILE A 266 11.86 3.45 -0.41
C ILE A 266 12.06 4.73 -1.23
N CYS A 267 11.19 4.99 -2.20
CA CYS A 267 11.25 6.19 -3.03
C CYS A 267 11.15 7.47 -2.19
N LEU A 268 10.20 7.54 -1.25
CA LEU A 268 10.04 8.67 -0.34
C LEU A 268 11.29 8.95 0.49
N ASN A 269 11.89 7.89 1.04
CA ASN A 269 13.09 8.02 1.87
C ASN A 269 14.31 8.54 1.07
N ILE A 270 14.46 8.09 -0.18
CA ILE A 270 15.50 8.60 -1.08
C ILE A 270 15.24 10.07 -1.41
N LEU A 271 14.00 10.44 -1.69
CA LEU A 271 13.58 11.83 -1.92
C LEU A 271 13.57 12.72 -0.67
N LYS A 272 13.85 12.16 0.52
CA LYS A 272 13.80 12.86 1.81
C LYS A 272 12.44 13.49 2.12
N VAL A 273 11.36 12.81 1.71
CA VAL A 273 9.99 13.20 2.01
C VAL A 273 9.50 12.40 3.22
N ASN A 274 9.05 13.13 4.24
CA ASN A 274 8.48 12.53 5.44
C ASN A 274 6.99 12.22 5.25
N ILE A 275 6.53 11.17 5.92
CA ILE A 275 5.10 10.86 6.01
C ILE A 275 4.44 11.90 6.91
N THR A 276 3.41 12.55 6.39
CA THR A 276 2.49 13.37 7.17
C THR A 276 1.57 12.43 7.94
N ILE A 277 1.67 12.44 9.27
CA ILE A 277 0.86 11.60 10.13
C ILE A 277 -0.48 12.30 10.37
N PRO A 278 -1.63 11.67 10.07
CA PRO A 278 -2.93 12.24 10.43
C PRO A 278 -3.03 12.48 11.93
N GLU A 279 -3.48 13.67 12.34
CA GLU A 279 -3.63 14.03 13.75
C GLU A 279 -4.66 13.12 14.46
N ASP A 280 -5.73 12.78 13.75
CA ASP A 280 -6.80 11.92 14.23
C ASP A 280 -6.59 10.46 13.80
N LYS A 281 -6.32 9.61 14.80
CA LYS A 281 -6.07 8.18 14.60
C LYS A 281 -7.32 7.40 14.20
N GLU A 282 -8.52 7.98 14.31
CA GLU A 282 -9.79 7.36 13.93
C GLU A 282 -10.19 7.67 12.48
N GLN A 283 -9.28 8.20 11.66
CA GLN A 283 -9.54 8.47 10.24
C GLN A 283 -9.22 7.28 9.33
N PHE A 284 -8.20 6.49 9.66
CA PHE A 284 -7.69 5.42 8.81
C PHE A 284 -7.63 4.12 9.60
N PHE A 285 -8.33 3.09 9.14
CA PHE A 285 -8.35 1.78 9.80
C PHE A 285 -7.72 0.71 8.91
N LEU A 286 -6.57 0.20 9.35
CA LEU A 286 -5.81 -0.86 8.67
C LEU A 286 -6.58 -2.19 8.56
N TYR A 287 -7.53 -2.42 9.46
CA TYR A 287 -8.32 -3.64 9.52
C TYR A 287 -9.80 -3.30 9.59
N LYS A 288 -10.63 -4.27 9.17
CA LYS A 288 -12.07 -4.18 9.25
C LYS A 288 -12.52 -3.86 10.69
N ILE A 289 -13.42 -2.90 10.80
CA ILE A 289 -14.12 -2.57 12.03
C ILE A 289 -15.61 -2.92 11.89
N ASN A 290 -16.27 -3.20 13.02
CA ASN A 290 -17.72 -3.39 13.03
C ASN A 290 -18.42 -2.15 12.47
N PHE A 291 -19.47 -2.38 11.68
CA PHE A 291 -20.25 -1.29 11.14
C PHE A 291 -20.97 -0.54 12.26
N ASP A 292 -20.71 0.76 12.31
CA ASP A 292 -21.35 1.72 13.20
C ASP A 292 -21.48 3.03 12.42
N ILE A 293 -22.71 3.52 12.30
CA ILE A 293 -23.02 4.68 11.45
C ILE A 293 -22.19 5.91 11.87
N CYS A 294 -22.00 6.13 13.18
CA CYS A 294 -21.30 7.30 13.67
C CYS A 294 -19.79 7.22 13.42
N LYS A 295 -19.19 6.04 13.59
CA LYS A 295 -17.78 5.82 13.22
C LYS A 295 -17.57 6.01 11.72
N TYR A 296 -18.41 5.39 10.88
CA TYR A 296 -18.29 5.47 9.43
C TYR A 296 -18.55 6.88 8.85
N ARG A 297 -19.31 7.71 9.58
CA ARG A 297 -19.48 9.13 9.27
C ARG A 297 -18.28 10.01 9.60
N ARG A 298 -17.37 9.56 10.46
CA ARG A 298 -16.19 10.33 10.90
C ARG A 298 -14.90 9.88 10.21
N LEU A 299 -14.76 8.58 9.95
CA LEU A 299 -13.57 8.01 9.32
C LEU A 299 -13.41 8.43 7.85
N ILE A 300 -12.22 8.19 7.31
CA ILE A 300 -11.87 8.38 5.90
C ILE A 300 -11.80 7.04 5.17
N ALA A 301 -11.06 6.05 5.71
CA ALA A 301 -10.89 4.76 5.04
C ALA A 301 -10.86 3.58 6.02
N VAL A 302 -11.44 2.45 5.61
CA VAL A 302 -11.40 1.15 6.31
C VAL A 302 -11.12 0.04 5.31
N HIS A 303 -10.14 -0.80 5.63
CA HIS A 303 -9.74 -1.95 4.81
C HIS A 303 -10.53 -3.23 5.12
N GLY A 304 -10.63 -4.12 4.14
CA GLY A 304 -11.20 -5.46 4.29
C GLY A 304 -12.73 -5.50 4.22
N ILE A 305 -13.34 -4.59 3.47
CA ILE A 305 -14.79 -4.50 3.27
C ILE A 305 -15.15 -5.14 1.93
N THR A 306 -16.07 -6.11 1.94
CA THR A 306 -16.49 -6.78 0.72
C THR A 306 -17.40 -5.90 -0.14
N ALA A 307 -17.52 -6.19 -1.44
CA ALA A 307 -18.39 -5.45 -2.35
C ALA A 307 -19.85 -5.29 -1.85
N SER A 308 -20.43 -6.36 -1.29
CA SER A 308 -21.79 -6.32 -0.71
C SER A 308 -21.87 -5.42 0.51
N GLU A 309 -20.84 -5.44 1.36
CA GLU A 309 -20.78 -4.61 2.55
C GLU A 309 -20.58 -3.15 2.19
N ILE A 310 -19.73 -2.83 1.21
CA ILE A 310 -19.59 -1.46 0.69
C ILE A 310 -20.96 -0.91 0.26
N MET A 311 -21.74 -1.69 -0.49
CA MET A 311 -23.09 -1.31 -0.92
C MET A 311 -24.04 -1.09 0.27
N GLY A 312 -24.10 -2.04 1.20
CA GLY A 312 -24.97 -1.94 2.38
C GLY A 312 -24.61 -0.75 3.27
N PHE A 313 -23.33 -0.61 3.61
CA PHE A 313 -22.84 0.47 4.47
C PHE A 313 -23.08 1.84 3.84
N TRP A 314 -22.84 1.97 2.53
CA TRP A 314 -23.11 3.23 1.82
C TRP A 314 -24.60 3.59 1.79
N GLN A 315 -25.46 2.60 1.58
CA GLN A 315 -26.91 2.78 1.61
C GLN A 315 -27.38 3.23 3.01
N ASP A 316 -26.90 2.59 4.07
CA ASP A 316 -27.25 2.94 5.45
C ASP A 316 -26.76 4.34 5.83
N LEU A 317 -25.54 4.70 5.44
CA LEU A 317 -24.96 6.02 5.67
C LEU A 317 -25.75 7.13 4.95
N SER A 318 -26.24 6.84 3.74
CA SER A 318 -26.97 7.78 2.89
C SER A 318 -28.45 7.93 3.28
N SER A 319 -29.08 6.86 3.79
CA SER A 319 -30.52 6.83 4.08
C SER A 319 -30.87 7.21 5.51
N ASN A 320 -30.04 6.87 6.49
CA ASN A 320 -30.39 6.98 7.90
C ASN A 320 -30.02 8.34 8.51
N THR A 321 -30.62 9.43 8.00
CA THR A 321 -30.34 10.81 8.45
C THR A 321 -30.85 11.13 9.85
N SER A 322 -31.65 10.25 10.47
CA SER A 322 -32.22 10.45 11.80
C SER A 322 -31.24 10.16 12.94
N VAL A 323 -30.19 9.37 12.69
CA VAL A 323 -29.14 9.10 13.68
C VAL A 323 -28.26 10.33 13.84
N THR A 324 -28.24 10.94 15.03
CA THR A 324 -27.31 12.03 15.37
C THR A 324 -26.02 11.47 15.97
N CYS A 325 -24.91 11.89 15.38
CA CYS A 325 -23.53 11.64 15.78
C CYS A 325 -22.83 12.99 15.97
#